data_AF-A0A368ENI2-F1
#
_entry.id   AF-A0A368ENI2-F1
#
_cell.length_a   1.000
_cell.length_b   1.000
_cell.length_c   1.000
_cell.angle_alpha   90.00
_cell.angle_beta   90.00
_cell.angle_gamma   90.00
#
_symmetry.space_group_name_H-M   'P 1'
#
loop_
_entity.id
_entity.type
_entity.pdbx_description
1 polymer ?
#
loop_
_entity_poly.entity_id
_entity_poly.type
_entity_poly.pdbx_seq_one_letter_code
_entity_poly.pdbx_strand_id
1 'polypeptide(L)'
;SWPAPSAGFVSAPVILAILSLGGGFAAPLLDVAFTPYAQLAPAATSGVPAPEHPAYLALWHGFEPALWISLGTIALGAVLFVFTARGVGRRRVLPFTAVDAYNGSLRMIERLSVLTTTLVQRGSLPVYVATIFLVLVAGEGTALLASSDWQADLDAFHTPVQLAVAPVMIAAGVIAVRARKRYTGVVLVSVTGLGMVVLFATSGAPDLALTQILVETVTLVAFALVLRRIPSRLGAHNGSAFAAGRAVLAVLVGLTMAGVAIVATGARVDLPISLAFPNLAYEIGYGKNVVNVALVDLRGWDTMGELSVVVLAATGVASLVFVTNRSDSLPQITAPIVQRAQRALRRRTPLAETDADGPTGRNAWLVAGQRVRPENRSILLEIVVRILFHSIIIVSLYLLFAGHNLPGGGFAAGLVAGMALVMRYIAGGRYELGAAAPTDAGRFLGIGMGIAVACAIIPLAFGVEPLTRAIFEAEVPVLGHIEFVTSTIFDIGVYLVVIGLVLDVLRSLGAEVDRQANAAVNSVAAREGVSGS
;
A
#
# COMPACT_ATOMS: atom_id res chain seq x y z
N SER A 1 -21.93 -41.71 58.09
CA SER A 1 -22.63 -40.62 58.78
C SER A 1 -21.77 -39.38 58.70
N TRP A 2 -22.31 -38.24 58.26
CA TRP A 2 -21.56 -36.99 58.31
C TRP A 2 -21.31 -36.63 59.78
N PRO A 3 -20.11 -36.14 60.15
CA PRO A 3 -19.86 -35.69 61.51
C PRO A 3 -20.86 -34.59 61.88
N ALA A 4 -21.39 -34.64 63.09
CA ALA A 4 -22.31 -33.60 63.56
C ALA A 4 -21.60 -32.24 63.47
N PRO A 5 -22.27 -31.20 62.95
CA PRO A 5 -21.67 -29.87 62.88
C PRO A 5 -21.24 -29.41 64.28
N SER A 6 -20.12 -28.70 64.35
CA SER A 6 -19.60 -28.21 65.62
C SER A 6 -20.61 -27.26 66.29
N ALA A 7 -20.61 -27.22 67.62
CA ALA A 7 -21.51 -26.34 68.37
C ALA A 7 -21.39 -24.86 67.96
N GLY A 8 -20.18 -24.42 67.58
CA GLY A 8 -19.94 -23.06 67.07
C GLY A 8 -20.52 -22.79 65.68
N PHE A 9 -20.68 -23.81 64.83
CA PHE A 9 -21.33 -23.65 63.52
C PHE A 9 -22.85 -23.59 63.66
N VAL A 10 -23.42 -24.37 64.58
CA VAL A 10 -24.87 -24.45 64.83
C VAL A 10 -25.38 -23.27 65.67
N SER A 11 -24.52 -22.65 66.48
CA SER A 11 -24.92 -21.55 67.35
C SER A 11 -25.54 -20.38 66.58
N ALA A 12 -24.96 -19.98 65.44
CA ALA A 12 -25.49 -18.88 64.63
C ALA A 12 -26.93 -19.10 64.13
N PRO A 13 -27.26 -20.20 63.41
CA PRO A 13 -28.64 -20.45 62.98
C PRO A 13 -29.59 -20.70 64.15
N VAL A 14 -29.13 -21.30 65.25
CA VAL A 14 -29.96 -21.51 66.45
C VAL A 14 -30.29 -20.17 67.12
N ILE A 15 -29.31 -19.29 67.30
CA ILE A 15 -29.54 -17.94 67.84
C ILE A 15 -30.51 -17.18 66.93
N LEU A 16 -30.31 -17.21 65.61
CA LEU A 16 -31.23 -16.56 64.66
C LEU A 16 -32.65 -17.14 64.72
N ALA A 17 -32.80 -18.47 64.85
CA ALA A 17 -34.10 -19.12 64.99
C ALA A 17 -34.78 -18.76 66.33
N ILE A 18 -34.02 -18.76 67.43
CA ILE A 18 -34.52 -18.36 68.77
C ILE A 18 -34.93 -16.89 68.76
N LEU A 19 -34.12 -16.00 68.18
CA LEU A 19 -34.45 -14.58 68.04
C LEU A 19 -35.66 -14.36 67.13
N SER A 20 -35.81 -15.13 66.06
CA SER A 20 -36.98 -15.05 65.17
C SER A 20 -38.27 -15.48 65.86
N LEU A 21 -38.22 -16.59 66.61
CA LEU A 21 -39.37 -17.07 67.37
C LEU A 21 -39.68 -16.14 68.56
N GLY A 22 -38.65 -15.76 69.31
CA GLY A 22 -38.74 -14.85 70.46
C GLY A 22 -39.20 -13.44 70.06
N GLY A 23 -38.79 -12.96 68.88
CA GLY A 23 -39.19 -11.67 68.33
C GLY A 23 -40.71 -11.55 68.14
N GLY A 24 -41.39 -12.63 67.76
CA GLY A 24 -42.86 -12.66 67.68
C GLY A 24 -43.52 -12.39 69.04
N PHE A 25 -43.05 -13.06 70.10
CA PHE A 25 -43.57 -12.84 71.46
C PHE A 25 -43.12 -11.50 72.06
N ALA A 26 -41.97 -10.99 71.65
CA ALA A 26 -41.45 -9.68 72.01
C ALA A 26 -42.04 -8.54 71.15
N ALA A 27 -43.06 -8.80 70.33
CA ALA A 27 -43.68 -7.80 69.45
C ALA A 27 -44.00 -6.46 70.13
N PRO A 28 -44.57 -6.40 71.36
CA PRO A 28 -44.83 -5.11 72.02
C PRO A 28 -43.55 -4.32 72.35
N LEU A 29 -42.45 -5.01 72.65
CA LEU A 29 -41.15 -4.37 72.91
C LEU A 29 -40.50 -3.89 71.61
N LEU A 30 -40.61 -4.69 70.55
CA LEU A 30 -40.14 -4.34 69.22
C LEU A 30 -40.95 -3.20 68.60
N ASP A 31 -42.25 -3.12 68.89
CA ASP A 31 -43.13 -2.04 68.46
C ASP A 31 -42.62 -0.68 68.95
N VAL A 32 -42.28 -0.58 70.24
CA VAL A 32 -41.68 0.63 70.83
C VAL A 32 -40.36 1.00 70.13
N ALA A 33 -39.54 0.01 69.80
CA ALA A 33 -38.27 0.24 69.12
C ALA A 33 -38.42 0.66 67.65
N PHE A 34 -39.44 0.14 66.94
CA PHE A 34 -39.65 0.39 65.52
C PHE A 34 -40.60 1.55 65.19
N THR A 35 -41.46 1.96 66.14
CA THR A 35 -42.41 3.08 65.97
C THR A 35 -41.75 4.37 65.44
N PRO A 36 -40.58 4.83 65.93
CA PRO A 36 -39.93 6.02 65.38
C PRO A 36 -39.55 5.90 63.90
N TYR A 37 -39.19 4.70 63.45
CA TYR A 37 -38.88 4.45 62.03
C TYR A 37 -40.14 4.34 61.18
N ALA A 38 -41.20 3.74 61.72
CA ALA A 38 -42.49 3.68 61.04
C ALA A 38 -43.08 5.07 60.78
N GLN A 39 -42.85 6.02 61.68
CA GLN A 39 -43.29 7.42 61.52
C GLN A 39 -42.54 8.19 60.42
N LEU A 40 -41.36 7.72 59.98
CA LEU A 40 -40.65 8.31 58.84
C LEU A 40 -41.24 7.89 57.49
N ALA A 41 -42.01 6.80 57.45
CA ALA A 41 -42.69 6.35 56.25
C ALA A 41 -43.94 7.22 55.98
N PRO A 42 -44.26 7.55 54.72
CA PRO A 42 -45.49 8.26 54.38
C PRO A 42 -46.72 7.52 54.93
N ALA A 43 -47.59 8.22 55.66
CA ALA A 43 -48.76 7.62 56.31
C ALA A 43 -49.74 6.94 55.34
N ALA A 44 -49.73 7.31 54.06
CA ALA A 44 -50.44 6.63 53.00
C ALA A 44 -49.78 6.86 51.63
N THR A 45 -50.06 5.97 50.68
CA THR A 45 -49.78 6.21 49.25
C THR A 45 -50.60 7.41 48.76
N SER A 46 -50.05 8.22 47.85
CA SER A 46 -50.74 9.38 47.28
C SER A 46 -52.12 9.00 46.73
N GLY A 47 -53.18 9.62 47.26
CA GLY A 47 -54.57 9.37 46.85
C GLY A 47 -55.37 8.41 47.75
N VAL A 48 -54.75 7.86 48.80
CA VAL A 48 -55.44 7.05 49.84
C VAL A 48 -55.48 7.84 51.14
N PRO A 49 -56.64 7.92 51.86
CA PRO A 49 -56.70 8.58 53.15
C PRO A 49 -55.74 7.92 54.14
N ALA A 50 -55.09 8.74 54.97
CA ALA A 50 -54.23 8.24 56.04
C ALA A 50 -55.05 7.36 57.01
N PRO A 51 -54.52 6.20 57.44
CA PRO A 51 -55.20 5.35 58.42
C PRO A 51 -55.54 6.13 59.70
N GLU A 52 -56.72 5.87 60.29
CA GLU A 52 -57.18 6.53 61.52
C GLU A 52 -56.39 6.11 62.77
N HIS A 53 -55.65 4.99 62.69
CA HIS A 53 -54.84 4.47 63.78
C HIS A 53 -53.36 4.35 63.37
N PRO A 54 -52.41 4.70 64.26
CA PRO A 54 -51.00 4.50 63.99
C PRO A 54 -50.70 3.01 63.78
N ALA A 55 -49.80 2.70 62.84
CA ALA A 55 -49.34 1.34 62.64
C ALA A 55 -48.63 0.85 63.91
N TYR A 56 -49.05 -0.30 64.43
CA TYR A 56 -48.43 -0.96 65.57
C TYR A 56 -48.12 -2.41 65.23
N LEU A 57 -47.11 -2.96 65.88
CA LEU A 57 -46.70 -4.35 65.76
C LEU A 57 -47.26 -5.14 66.94
N ALA A 58 -48.25 -6.00 66.67
CA ALA A 58 -48.73 -6.97 67.66
C ALA A 58 -48.52 -8.41 67.20
N LEU A 59 -48.44 -9.33 68.16
CA LEU A 59 -48.48 -10.76 67.86
C LEU A 59 -49.87 -11.20 67.39
N TRP A 60 -50.92 -10.56 67.92
CA TRP A 60 -52.31 -10.89 67.64
C TRP A 60 -53.12 -9.62 67.40
N HIS A 61 -53.72 -9.53 66.20
CA HIS A 61 -54.53 -8.38 65.75
C HIS A 61 -56.04 -8.70 65.73
N GLY A 62 -56.44 -9.92 66.11
CA GLY A 62 -57.84 -10.36 66.04
C GLY A 62 -58.24 -10.93 64.68
N PHE A 63 -59.55 -11.06 64.46
CA PHE A 63 -60.14 -11.66 63.25
C PHE A 63 -60.25 -10.65 62.10
N GLU A 64 -59.11 -10.12 61.67
CA GLU A 64 -59.04 -9.18 60.55
C GLU A 64 -58.89 -9.89 59.19
N PRO A 65 -59.19 -9.22 58.06
CA PRO A 65 -58.95 -9.76 56.73
C PRO A 65 -57.52 -10.26 56.51
N ALA A 66 -56.53 -9.61 57.11
CA ALA A 66 -55.12 -10.00 57.02
C ALA A 66 -54.86 -11.42 57.56
N LEU A 67 -55.53 -11.81 58.66
CA LEU A 67 -55.43 -13.15 59.22
C LEU A 67 -55.95 -14.20 58.23
N TRP A 68 -57.10 -13.92 57.61
CA TRP A 68 -57.70 -14.83 56.62
C TRP A 68 -56.87 -14.96 55.34
N ILE A 69 -56.26 -13.87 54.87
CA ILE A 69 -55.32 -13.91 53.74
C ILE A 69 -54.09 -14.75 54.10
N SER A 70 -53.53 -14.59 55.30
CA SER A 70 -52.39 -15.38 55.77
C SER A 70 -52.73 -16.87 55.91
N LEU A 71 -53.89 -17.20 56.50
CA LEU A 71 -54.39 -18.58 56.54
C LEU A 71 -54.59 -19.14 55.13
N GLY A 72 -55.11 -18.33 54.21
CA GLY A 72 -55.28 -18.68 52.81
C GLY A 72 -53.96 -18.95 52.08
N THR A 73 -52.92 -18.14 52.30
CA THR A 73 -51.59 -18.37 51.70
C THR A 73 -50.92 -19.61 52.27
N ILE A 74 -51.05 -19.89 53.57
CA ILE A 74 -50.56 -21.13 54.19
C ILE A 74 -51.31 -22.33 53.60
N ALA A 75 -52.63 -22.28 53.51
CA ALA A 75 -53.44 -23.35 52.92
C ALA A 75 -53.09 -23.59 51.45
N LEU A 76 -52.97 -22.53 50.65
CA LEU A 76 -52.56 -22.63 49.25
C LEU A 76 -51.13 -23.20 49.11
N GLY A 77 -50.20 -22.74 49.95
CA GLY A 77 -48.84 -23.26 50.01
C GLY A 77 -48.80 -24.75 50.35
N ALA A 78 -49.60 -25.19 51.33
CA ALA A 78 -49.72 -26.60 51.69
C ALA A 78 -50.30 -27.45 50.55
N VAL A 79 -51.34 -26.95 49.88
CA VAL A 79 -51.93 -27.59 48.70
C VAL A 79 -50.90 -27.72 47.57
N LEU A 80 -50.17 -26.64 47.26
CA LEU A 80 -49.10 -26.65 46.26
C LEU A 80 -47.95 -27.59 46.64
N PHE A 81 -47.55 -27.63 47.91
CA PHE A 81 -46.55 -28.56 48.42
C PHE A 81 -46.98 -30.01 48.20
N VAL A 82 -48.24 -30.35 48.49
CA VAL A 82 -48.77 -31.70 48.26
C VAL A 82 -48.78 -32.05 46.77
N PHE A 83 -49.16 -31.13 45.88
CA PHE A 83 -49.13 -31.37 44.43
C PHE A 83 -47.70 -31.56 43.90
N THR A 84 -46.76 -30.72 44.32
CA THR A 84 -45.35 -30.80 43.91
C THR A 84 -44.63 -32.03 44.49
N ALA A 85 -44.92 -32.40 45.73
CA ALA A 85 -44.40 -33.63 46.36
C ALA A 85 -44.90 -34.90 45.65
N ARG A 86 -46.14 -34.86 45.11
CA ARG A 86 -46.70 -35.92 44.25
C ARG A 86 -46.16 -35.92 42.81
N GLY A 87 -45.23 -35.02 42.48
CA GLY A 87 -44.57 -34.96 41.18
C GLY A 87 -45.35 -34.22 40.09
N VAL A 88 -46.49 -33.62 40.41
CA VAL A 88 -47.26 -32.77 39.48
C VAL A 88 -46.48 -31.47 39.28
N GLY A 89 -46.15 -31.14 38.03
CA GLY A 89 -45.46 -29.88 37.70
C GLY A 89 -43.93 -29.92 37.73
N ARG A 90 -43.28 -31.10 37.71
CA ARG A 90 -41.81 -31.22 37.59
C ARG A 90 -41.21 -30.71 36.27
N ARG A 91 -42.04 -30.30 35.30
CA ARG A 91 -41.56 -29.74 34.03
C ARG A 91 -41.36 -28.23 34.18
N ARG A 92 -40.17 -27.74 33.81
CA ARG A 92 -39.92 -26.31 33.72
C ARG A 92 -40.91 -25.69 32.73
N VAL A 93 -41.54 -24.57 33.12
CA VAL A 93 -42.47 -23.82 32.26
C VAL A 93 -41.73 -23.22 31.07
N LEU A 94 -40.49 -22.76 31.30
CA LEU A 94 -39.61 -22.25 30.26
C LEU A 94 -38.45 -23.21 30.01
N PRO A 95 -38.06 -23.43 28.75
CA PRO A 95 -36.99 -24.35 28.40
C PRO A 95 -35.58 -23.79 28.69
N PHE A 96 -35.46 -22.53 29.10
CA PHE A 96 -34.19 -21.85 29.32
C PHE A 96 -34.18 -21.06 30.64
N THR A 97 -32.98 -20.80 31.15
CA THR A 97 -32.72 -19.94 32.32
C THR A 97 -32.12 -18.59 31.88
N ALA A 98 -32.05 -17.62 32.78
CA ALA A 98 -31.39 -16.35 32.51
C ALA A 98 -29.91 -16.53 32.10
N VAL A 99 -29.24 -17.53 32.68
CA VAL A 99 -27.85 -17.90 32.33
C VAL A 99 -27.77 -18.45 30.90
N ASP A 100 -28.74 -19.26 30.49
CA ASP A 100 -28.80 -19.79 29.11
C ASP A 100 -29.02 -18.67 28.09
N ALA A 101 -29.87 -17.70 28.41
CA ALA A 101 -30.12 -16.53 27.57
C ALA A 101 -28.87 -15.65 27.45
N TYR A 102 -28.17 -15.40 28.56
CA TYR A 102 -26.90 -14.69 28.57
C TYR A 102 -25.80 -15.41 27.76
N ASN A 103 -25.66 -16.71 27.94
CA ASN A 103 -24.72 -17.51 27.14
C ASN A 103 -25.14 -17.57 25.66
N GLY A 104 -26.43 -17.49 25.36
CA GLY A 104 -26.97 -17.37 24.01
C GLY A 104 -26.55 -16.07 23.34
N SER A 105 -26.66 -14.93 24.04
CA SER A 105 -26.27 -13.63 23.50
C SER A 105 -24.76 -13.55 23.25
N LEU A 106 -23.93 -14.05 24.17
CA LEU A 106 -22.48 -14.12 23.97
C LEU A 106 -22.12 -14.95 22.73
N ARG A 107 -22.75 -16.12 22.55
CA ARG A 107 -22.54 -16.96 21.36
C ARG A 107 -23.00 -16.27 20.08
N MET A 108 -24.07 -15.47 20.13
CA MET A 108 -24.51 -14.69 18.97
C MET A 108 -23.47 -13.62 18.61
N ILE A 109 -22.94 -12.91 19.61
CA ILE A 109 -21.86 -11.91 19.40
C ILE A 109 -20.63 -12.58 18.79
N GLU A 110 -20.20 -13.73 19.31
CA GLU A 110 -19.06 -14.48 18.77
C GLU A 110 -19.30 -14.89 17.31
N ARG A 111 -20.47 -15.44 17.00
CA ARG A 111 -20.85 -15.83 15.63
C ARG A 111 -20.87 -14.64 14.68
N LEU A 112 -21.42 -13.51 15.13
CA LEU A 112 -21.43 -12.27 14.34
C LEU A 112 -20.01 -11.74 14.11
N SER A 113 -19.14 -11.81 15.11
CA SER A 113 -17.73 -11.41 14.98
C SER A 113 -17.00 -12.28 13.95
N VAL A 114 -17.18 -13.60 14.01
CA VAL A 114 -16.58 -14.54 13.05
C VAL A 114 -17.16 -14.32 11.65
N LEU A 115 -18.48 -14.14 11.53
CA LEU A 115 -19.12 -13.85 10.24
C LEU A 115 -18.60 -12.54 9.63
N THR A 116 -18.55 -11.47 10.42
CA THR A 116 -18.06 -10.17 9.95
C THR A 116 -16.60 -10.25 9.53
N THR A 117 -15.75 -10.92 10.31
CA THR A 117 -14.32 -11.10 9.99
C THR A 117 -14.14 -11.94 8.74
N THR A 118 -14.88 -13.04 8.58
CA THR A 118 -14.78 -13.90 7.39
C THR A 118 -15.35 -13.24 6.13
N LEU A 119 -16.31 -12.32 6.26
CA LEU A 119 -16.82 -11.53 5.15
C LEU A 119 -15.86 -10.42 4.73
N VAL A 120 -15.35 -9.65 5.70
CA VAL A 120 -14.55 -8.44 5.45
C VAL A 120 -13.06 -8.75 5.26
N GLN A 121 -12.49 -9.69 6.00
CA GLN A 121 -11.06 -10.00 6.02
C GLN A 121 -10.74 -11.36 5.38
N ARG A 122 -11.20 -11.60 4.14
CA ARG A 122 -10.96 -12.87 3.43
C ARG A 122 -9.49 -13.17 3.10
N GLY A 123 -8.58 -12.21 3.27
CA GLY A 123 -7.16 -12.35 2.93
C GLY A 123 -6.87 -12.42 1.42
N SER A 124 -7.86 -12.10 0.58
CA SER A 124 -7.76 -12.22 -0.88
C SER A 124 -7.72 -10.85 -1.55
N LEU A 125 -6.57 -10.51 -2.14
CA LEU A 125 -6.37 -9.24 -2.85
C LEU A 125 -7.44 -9.00 -3.96
N PRO A 126 -7.80 -9.98 -4.81
CA PRO A 126 -8.87 -9.78 -5.79
C PRO A 126 -10.22 -9.40 -5.19
N VAL A 127 -10.56 -9.91 -4.00
CA VAL A 127 -11.82 -9.55 -3.33
C VAL A 127 -11.75 -8.11 -2.84
N TYR A 128 -10.65 -7.70 -2.21
CA TYR A 128 -10.50 -6.31 -1.75
C TYR A 128 -10.55 -5.31 -2.90
N VAL A 129 -9.85 -5.59 -3.99
CA VAL A 129 -9.89 -4.75 -5.20
C VAL A 129 -11.29 -4.73 -5.83
N ALA A 130 -11.98 -5.87 -5.86
CA ALA A 130 -13.37 -5.91 -6.35
C ALA A 130 -14.32 -5.11 -5.47
N THR A 131 -14.17 -5.14 -4.14
CA THR A 131 -14.96 -4.32 -3.21
C THR A 131 -14.70 -2.83 -3.44
N ILE A 132 -13.44 -2.41 -3.61
CA ILE A 132 -13.09 -1.02 -3.91
C ILE A 132 -13.77 -0.56 -5.21
N PHE A 133 -13.66 -1.34 -6.28
CA PHE A 133 -14.30 -1.02 -7.56
C PHE A 133 -15.82 -1.05 -7.49
N LEU A 134 -16.40 -1.95 -6.69
CA LEU A 134 -17.84 -1.99 -6.48
C LEU A 134 -18.33 -0.73 -5.75
N VAL A 135 -17.62 -0.30 -4.71
CA VAL A 135 -17.93 0.94 -3.97
C VAL A 135 -17.75 2.15 -4.89
N LEU A 136 -16.70 2.18 -5.73
CA LEU A 136 -16.52 3.23 -6.74
C LEU A 136 -17.69 3.29 -7.72
N VAL A 137 -18.08 2.16 -8.31
CA VAL A 137 -19.21 2.09 -9.25
C VAL A 137 -20.52 2.48 -8.57
N ALA A 138 -20.75 2.01 -7.33
CA ALA A 138 -21.96 2.36 -6.59
C ALA A 138 -21.98 3.84 -6.19
N GLY A 139 -20.88 4.37 -5.66
CA GLY A 139 -20.77 5.77 -5.23
C GLY A 139 -20.82 6.75 -6.40
N GLU A 140 -19.88 6.64 -7.33
CA GLU A 140 -19.82 7.53 -8.50
C GLU A 140 -21.02 7.30 -9.42
N GLY A 141 -21.46 6.05 -9.62
CA GLY A 141 -22.64 5.75 -10.43
C GLY A 141 -23.92 6.33 -9.85
N THR A 142 -24.11 6.29 -8.52
CA THR A 142 -25.26 6.95 -7.89
C THR A 142 -25.17 8.46 -7.98
N ALA A 143 -23.98 9.06 -7.78
CA ALA A 143 -23.77 10.49 -7.94
C ALA A 143 -24.06 10.96 -9.38
N LEU A 144 -23.57 10.23 -10.38
CA LEU A 144 -23.82 10.51 -11.81
C LEU A 144 -25.31 10.40 -12.15
N LEU A 145 -26.01 9.37 -11.65
CA LEU A 145 -27.43 9.16 -11.91
C LEU A 145 -28.34 10.12 -11.13
N ALA A 146 -27.90 10.61 -9.98
CA ALA A 146 -28.65 11.56 -9.15
C ALA A 146 -28.48 13.01 -9.60
N SER A 147 -27.45 13.33 -10.38
CA SER A 147 -27.20 14.68 -10.88
C SER A 147 -28.25 15.10 -11.91
N SER A 148 -28.90 16.25 -11.72
CA SER A 148 -29.88 16.82 -12.66
C SER A 148 -29.24 17.62 -13.80
N ASP A 149 -28.01 18.09 -13.59
CA ASP A 149 -27.36 19.10 -14.44
C ASP A 149 -26.26 18.47 -15.30
N TRP A 150 -26.55 17.34 -15.94
CA TRP A 150 -25.59 16.73 -16.86
C TRP A 150 -25.66 17.44 -18.23
N GLN A 151 -24.52 17.94 -18.69
CA GLN A 151 -24.33 18.42 -20.05
C GLN A 151 -23.29 17.53 -20.73
N ALA A 152 -23.64 16.98 -21.88
CA ALA A 152 -22.75 16.18 -22.70
C ALA A 152 -22.59 16.87 -24.05
N ASP A 153 -21.46 17.57 -24.22
CA ASP A 153 -21.02 18.04 -25.52
C ASP A 153 -19.93 17.07 -26.00
N LEU A 154 -20.27 16.23 -26.98
CA LEU A 154 -19.43 15.13 -27.42
C LEU A 154 -18.98 15.36 -28.86
N ASP A 155 -17.73 15.77 -29.01
CA ASP A 155 -17.06 15.74 -30.30
C ASP A 155 -16.65 14.30 -30.66
N ALA A 156 -16.89 13.90 -31.91
CA ALA A 156 -16.54 12.57 -32.39
C ALA A 156 -15.01 12.33 -32.37
N PHE A 157 -14.23 13.36 -32.67
CA PHE A 157 -12.77 13.39 -32.56
C PHE A 157 -12.28 14.84 -32.64
N HIS A 158 -11.19 15.16 -31.93
CA HIS A 158 -10.53 16.48 -32.02
C HIS A 158 -9.44 16.49 -33.09
N THR A 159 -8.73 15.37 -33.25
CA THR A 159 -7.71 15.19 -34.28
C THR A 159 -7.98 13.90 -35.05
N PRO A 160 -7.83 13.88 -36.40
CA PRO A 160 -8.07 12.67 -37.19
C PRO A 160 -7.21 11.47 -36.76
N VAL A 161 -6.05 11.73 -36.14
CA VAL A 161 -5.15 10.70 -35.60
C VAL A 161 -5.83 9.84 -34.52
N GLN A 162 -6.78 10.41 -33.76
CA GLN A 162 -7.54 9.69 -32.74
C GLN A 162 -8.34 8.52 -33.34
N LEU A 163 -8.86 8.67 -34.57
CA LEU A 163 -9.60 7.63 -35.27
C LEU A 163 -8.74 6.39 -35.59
N ALA A 164 -7.42 6.55 -35.68
CA ALA A 164 -6.49 5.44 -35.86
C ALA A 164 -5.97 4.89 -34.52
N VAL A 165 -5.56 5.78 -33.62
CA VAL A 165 -4.89 5.40 -32.36
C VAL A 165 -5.87 4.77 -31.37
N ALA A 166 -7.08 5.33 -31.21
CA ALA A 166 -8.03 4.84 -30.20
C ALA A 166 -8.49 3.40 -30.48
N PRO A 167 -8.88 2.99 -31.71
CA PRO A 167 -9.20 1.58 -31.97
C PRO A 167 -8.03 0.62 -31.73
N VAL A 168 -6.80 1.04 -32.05
CA VAL A 168 -5.59 0.23 -31.78
C VAL A 168 -5.39 0.05 -30.28
N MET A 169 -5.55 1.11 -29.48
CA MET A 169 -5.46 1.04 -28.02
C MET A 169 -6.55 0.14 -27.42
N ILE A 170 -7.80 0.28 -27.89
CA ILE A 170 -8.93 -0.55 -27.45
C ILE A 170 -8.66 -2.03 -27.78
N ALA A 171 -8.25 -2.33 -29.01
CA ALA A 171 -7.92 -3.68 -29.43
C ALA A 171 -6.76 -4.26 -28.59
N ALA A 172 -5.68 -3.50 -28.39
CA ALA A 172 -4.55 -3.91 -27.56
C ALA A 172 -4.98 -4.22 -26.12
N GLY A 173 -5.81 -3.37 -25.51
CA GLY A 173 -6.36 -3.59 -24.17
C GLY A 173 -7.21 -4.86 -24.08
N VAL A 174 -8.14 -5.08 -25.02
CA VAL A 174 -9.00 -6.29 -25.04
C VAL A 174 -8.16 -7.55 -25.24
N ILE A 175 -7.16 -7.52 -26.11
CA ILE A 175 -6.26 -8.67 -26.34
C ILE A 175 -5.36 -8.89 -25.11
N ALA A 176 -4.89 -7.83 -24.45
CA ALA A 176 -4.04 -7.92 -23.25
C ALA A 176 -4.73 -8.69 -22.11
N VAL A 177 -6.03 -8.44 -21.89
CA VAL A 177 -6.83 -9.14 -20.87
C VAL A 177 -6.95 -10.64 -21.15
N ARG A 178 -6.88 -11.05 -22.43
CA ARG A 178 -6.93 -12.46 -22.86
C ARG A 178 -5.54 -13.10 -23.03
N ALA A 179 -4.46 -12.35 -22.82
CA ALA A 179 -3.12 -12.83 -23.04
C ALA A 179 -2.76 -13.94 -22.03
N ARG A 180 -2.38 -15.12 -22.55
CA ARG A 180 -1.95 -16.26 -21.70
C ARG A 180 -0.47 -16.20 -21.33
N LYS A 181 0.33 -15.49 -22.13
CA LYS A 181 1.78 -15.31 -21.91
C LYS A 181 2.02 -13.92 -21.33
N ARG A 182 2.85 -13.85 -20.28
CA ARG A 182 3.15 -12.58 -19.57
C ARG A 182 3.80 -11.55 -20.49
N TYR A 183 4.77 -11.98 -21.30
CA TYR A 183 5.45 -11.10 -22.25
C TYR A 183 4.49 -10.49 -23.26
N THR A 184 3.58 -11.31 -23.83
CA THR A 184 2.52 -10.80 -24.72
C THR A 184 1.64 -9.77 -24.04
N GLY A 185 1.26 -10.01 -22.78
CA GLY A 185 0.49 -9.04 -21.99
C GLY A 185 1.22 -7.70 -21.83
N VAL A 186 2.50 -7.72 -21.43
CA VAL A 186 3.31 -6.50 -21.27
C VAL A 186 3.45 -5.74 -22.59
N VAL A 187 3.77 -6.43 -23.69
CA VAL A 187 3.90 -5.78 -25.01
C VAL A 187 2.59 -5.11 -25.44
N LEU A 188 1.44 -5.76 -25.22
CA LEU A 188 0.14 -5.18 -25.56
C LEU A 188 -0.23 -3.97 -24.69
N VAL A 189 0.14 -3.99 -23.40
CA VAL A 189 -0.01 -2.81 -22.53
C VAL A 189 0.89 -1.68 -23.04
N SER A 190 2.11 -1.96 -23.48
CA SER A 190 3.01 -0.96 -24.07
C SER A 190 2.47 -0.31 -25.34
N VAL A 191 1.68 -1.03 -26.15
CA VAL A 191 0.97 -0.43 -27.29
C VAL A 191 0.01 0.68 -26.84
N THR A 192 -0.65 0.51 -25.68
CA THR A 192 -1.51 1.56 -25.12
C THR A 192 -0.69 2.76 -24.64
N GLY A 193 0.48 2.54 -24.03
CA GLY A 193 1.41 3.60 -23.64
C GLY A 193 1.97 4.39 -24.83
N LEU A 194 2.36 3.71 -25.91
CA LEU A 194 2.77 4.36 -27.16
C LEU A 194 1.61 5.10 -27.84
N GLY A 195 0.38 4.60 -27.73
CA GLY A 195 -0.83 5.32 -28.13
C GLY A 195 -0.99 6.65 -27.40
N MET A 196 -0.76 6.66 -26.07
CA MET A 196 -0.77 7.90 -25.27
C MET A 196 0.28 8.92 -25.73
N VAL A 197 1.48 8.47 -26.13
CA VAL A 197 2.52 9.37 -26.69
C VAL A 197 1.99 10.13 -27.91
N VAL A 198 1.32 9.43 -28.83
CA VAL A 198 0.74 10.05 -30.03
C VAL A 198 -0.39 11.01 -29.66
N LEU A 199 -1.25 10.64 -28.70
CA LEU A 199 -2.33 11.52 -28.22
C LEU A 199 -1.77 12.78 -27.57
N PHE A 200 -0.75 12.68 -26.72
CA PHE A 200 -0.11 13.85 -26.11
C PHE A 200 0.57 14.75 -27.15
N ALA A 201 1.34 14.16 -28.07
CA ALA A 201 2.02 14.92 -29.11
C ALA A 201 1.03 15.68 -30.01
N THR A 202 -0.05 15.03 -30.44
CA THR A 202 -1.08 15.66 -31.29
C THR A 202 -1.96 16.65 -30.53
N SER A 203 -2.04 16.54 -29.20
CA SER A 203 -2.74 17.50 -28.33
C SER A 203 -1.85 18.69 -27.91
N GLY A 204 -0.65 18.82 -28.48
CA GLY A 204 0.26 19.93 -28.17
C GLY A 204 0.98 19.80 -26.83
N ALA A 205 1.11 18.59 -26.28
CA ALA A 205 1.83 18.31 -25.02
C ALA A 205 3.14 17.52 -25.27
N PRO A 206 4.17 18.15 -25.85
CA PRO A 206 5.41 17.48 -26.22
C PRO A 206 6.21 16.97 -25.00
N ASP A 207 6.23 17.69 -23.88
CA ASP A 207 6.91 17.25 -22.64
C ASP A 207 6.29 15.95 -22.08
N LEU A 208 4.95 15.86 -22.09
CA LEU A 208 4.23 14.65 -21.67
C LEU A 208 4.49 13.49 -22.63
N ALA A 209 4.52 13.75 -23.94
CA ALA A 209 4.83 12.73 -24.94
C ALA A 209 6.25 12.18 -24.76
N LEU A 210 7.23 13.06 -24.55
CA LEU A 210 8.63 12.70 -24.36
C LEU A 210 8.86 11.94 -23.06
N THR A 211 8.25 12.36 -21.95
CA THR A 211 8.36 11.62 -20.69
C THR A 211 7.65 10.27 -20.78
N GLN A 212 6.49 10.19 -21.41
CA GLN A 212 5.73 8.94 -21.58
C GLN A 212 6.52 7.89 -22.38
N ILE A 213 7.14 8.25 -23.51
CA ILE A 213 7.94 7.28 -24.29
C ILE A 213 9.14 6.76 -23.50
N LEU A 214 9.77 7.63 -22.70
CA LEU A 214 10.92 7.25 -21.87
C LEU A 214 10.50 6.34 -20.72
N VAL A 215 9.44 6.68 -19.99
CA VAL A 215 8.88 5.85 -18.91
C VAL A 215 8.43 4.52 -19.46
N GLU A 216 7.74 4.49 -20.60
CA GLU A 216 7.31 3.26 -21.26
C GLU A 216 8.51 2.35 -21.58
N THR A 217 9.59 2.92 -22.12
CA THR A 217 10.78 2.15 -22.46
C THR A 217 11.50 1.62 -21.20
N VAL A 218 11.64 2.44 -20.15
CA VAL A 218 12.28 2.04 -18.88
C VAL A 218 11.45 0.96 -18.18
N THR A 219 10.13 1.13 -18.11
CA THR A 219 9.24 0.16 -17.47
C THR A 219 9.17 -1.15 -18.25
N LEU A 220 9.16 -1.12 -19.59
CA LEU A 220 9.26 -2.31 -20.44
C LEU A 220 10.53 -3.11 -20.15
N VAL A 221 11.67 -2.42 -20.00
CA VAL A 221 12.94 -3.06 -19.63
C VAL A 221 12.86 -3.65 -18.22
N ALA A 222 12.39 -2.88 -17.23
CA ALA A 222 12.23 -3.37 -15.86
C ALA A 222 11.32 -4.61 -15.81
N PHE A 223 10.19 -4.59 -16.54
CA PHE A 223 9.31 -5.74 -16.69
C PHE A 223 10.01 -6.90 -17.37
N ALA A 224 10.78 -6.69 -18.43
CA ALA A 224 11.53 -7.76 -19.09
C ALA A 224 12.51 -8.45 -18.11
N LEU A 225 13.19 -7.68 -17.25
CA LEU A 225 14.09 -8.21 -16.22
C LEU A 225 13.33 -9.04 -15.17
N VAL A 226 12.17 -8.56 -14.72
CA VAL A 226 11.31 -9.29 -13.77
C VAL A 226 10.70 -10.54 -14.42
N LEU A 227 10.19 -10.42 -15.64
CA LEU A 227 9.54 -11.52 -16.36
C LEU A 227 10.50 -12.66 -16.70
N ARG A 228 11.80 -12.38 -16.80
CA ARG A 228 12.82 -13.43 -16.92
C ARG A 228 12.84 -14.39 -15.73
N ARG A 229 12.30 -13.98 -14.56
CA ARG A 229 12.20 -14.82 -13.35
C ARG A 229 10.89 -15.59 -13.20
N ILE A 230 9.81 -15.08 -13.77
CA ILE A 230 8.47 -15.59 -13.48
C ILE A 230 8.02 -16.52 -14.61
N PRO A 231 7.33 -17.64 -14.34
CA PRO A 231 6.84 -18.53 -15.39
C PRO A 231 6.16 -17.77 -16.52
N SER A 232 6.53 -18.08 -17.77
CA SER A 232 6.12 -17.33 -18.96
C SER A 232 4.61 -17.34 -19.19
N ARG A 233 3.90 -18.35 -18.69
CA ARG A 233 2.44 -18.46 -18.74
C ARG A 233 1.81 -17.93 -17.45
N LEU A 234 0.75 -17.15 -17.59
CA LEU A 234 -0.11 -16.74 -16.49
C LEU A 234 -0.82 -17.98 -15.91
N GLY A 235 -0.94 -18.03 -14.59
CA GLY A 235 -1.21 -19.26 -13.82
C GLY A 235 -2.45 -20.03 -14.29
N ALA A 236 -2.26 -21.32 -14.58
CA ALA A 236 -3.32 -22.27 -14.92
C ALA A 236 -3.92 -23.00 -13.69
N HIS A 237 -3.34 -22.80 -12.49
CA HIS A 237 -3.66 -23.61 -11.31
C HIS A 237 -4.89 -23.15 -10.53
N ASN A 238 -5.30 -21.88 -10.64
CA ASN A 238 -6.48 -21.34 -9.96
C ASN A 238 -7.35 -20.61 -10.98
N GLY A 239 -8.17 -21.36 -11.72
CA GLY A 239 -9.20 -20.76 -12.57
C GLY A 239 -10.08 -19.82 -11.74
N SER A 240 -10.37 -18.63 -12.27
CA SER A 240 -11.25 -17.69 -11.56
C SER A 240 -12.65 -18.30 -11.48
N ALA A 241 -13.09 -18.65 -10.29
CA ALA A 241 -14.43 -19.20 -10.05
C ALA A 241 -15.57 -18.25 -10.51
N PHE A 242 -15.28 -16.98 -10.78
CA PHE A 242 -16.28 -15.97 -11.17
C PHE A 242 -15.74 -14.99 -12.23
N ALA A 243 -15.21 -15.51 -13.33
CA ALA A 243 -14.66 -14.69 -14.43
C ALA A 243 -15.71 -13.72 -15.02
N ALA A 244 -16.96 -14.17 -15.14
CA ALA A 244 -18.05 -13.35 -15.69
C ALA A 244 -18.33 -12.11 -14.83
N GLY A 245 -18.44 -12.23 -13.50
CA GLY A 245 -18.67 -11.07 -12.64
C GLY A 245 -17.50 -10.08 -12.62
N ARG A 246 -16.25 -10.57 -12.74
CA ARG A 246 -15.09 -9.68 -12.90
C ARG A 246 -15.14 -8.90 -14.21
N ALA A 247 -15.59 -9.53 -15.29
CA ALA A 247 -15.78 -8.86 -16.58
C ALA A 247 -16.90 -7.80 -16.49
N VAL A 248 -18.04 -8.13 -15.88
CA VAL A 248 -19.14 -7.19 -15.63
C VAL A 248 -18.64 -6.00 -14.82
N LEU A 249 -17.95 -6.25 -13.70
CA LEU A 249 -17.40 -5.17 -12.86
C LEU A 249 -16.41 -4.30 -13.62
N ALA A 250 -15.51 -4.89 -14.43
CA ALA A 250 -14.56 -4.13 -15.23
C ALA A 250 -15.25 -3.23 -16.27
N VAL A 251 -16.31 -3.73 -16.93
CA VAL A 251 -17.13 -2.93 -17.86
C VAL A 251 -17.83 -1.81 -17.11
N LEU A 252 -18.44 -2.08 -15.95
CA LEU A 252 -19.09 -1.07 -15.13
C LEU A 252 -18.10 0.03 -14.71
N VAL A 253 -16.92 -0.33 -14.20
CA VAL A 253 -15.87 0.65 -13.86
C VAL A 253 -15.48 1.49 -15.07
N GLY A 254 -15.28 0.86 -16.23
CA GLY A 254 -14.94 1.58 -17.47
C GLY A 254 -16.04 2.57 -17.90
N LEU A 255 -17.31 2.15 -17.85
CA LEU A 255 -18.45 3.01 -18.17
C LEU A 255 -18.62 4.14 -17.15
N THR A 256 -18.46 3.87 -15.85
CA THR A 256 -18.50 4.89 -14.81
C THR A 256 -17.40 5.92 -15.01
N MET A 257 -16.15 5.50 -15.27
CA MET A 257 -15.05 6.43 -15.53
C MET A 257 -15.24 7.23 -16.82
N ALA A 258 -15.82 6.64 -17.87
CA ALA A 258 -16.21 7.36 -19.07
C ALA A 258 -17.27 8.43 -18.77
N GLY A 259 -18.30 8.08 -17.98
CA GLY A 259 -19.32 9.02 -17.52
C GLY A 259 -18.73 10.17 -16.69
N VAL A 260 -17.85 9.86 -15.74
CA VAL A 260 -17.11 10.87 -14.95
C VAL A 260 -16.33 11.80 -15.87
N ALA A 261 -15.62 11.28 -16.88
CA ALA A 261 -14.86 12.11 -17.81
C ALA A 261 -15.76 13.08 -18.60
N ILE A 262 -16.90 12.60 -19.12
CA ILE A 262 -17.86 13.42 -19.88
C ILE A 262 -18.43 14.54 -19.00
N VAL A 263 -18.85 14.22 -17.77
CA VAL A 263 -19.40 15.21 -16.84
C VAL A 263 -18.33 16.21 -16.41
N ALA A 264 -17.12 15.75 -16.10
CA ALA A 264 -16.01 16.61 -15.69
C ALA A 264 -15.59 17.62 -16.78
N THR A 265 -15.68 17.24 -18.06
CA THR A 265 -15.39 18.17 -19.16
C THR A 265 -16.45 19.25 -19.31
N GLY A 266 -17.72 18.94 -19.05
CA GLY A 266 -18.83 19.89 -19.11
C GLY A 266 -19.02 20.75 -17.87
N ALA A 267 -18.41 20.40 -16.73
CA ALA A 267 -18.59 21.09 -15.44
C ALA A 267 -17.83 22.43 -15.31
N ARG A 268 -17.22 22.94 -16.38
CA ARG A 268 -16.43 24.19 -16.35
C ARG A 268 -17.35 25.41 -16.42
N VAL A 269 -17.50 26.11 -15.29
CA VAL A 269 -18.33 27.33 -15.18
C VAL A 269 -17.53 28.64 -15.19
N ASP A 270 -16.26 28.61 -14.78
CA ASP A 270 -15.38 29.78 -14.68
C ASP A 270 -14.26 29.75 -15.72
N LEU A 271 -13.68 30.93 -15.98
CA LEU A 271 -12.49 31.06 -16.83
C LEU A 271 -11.33 30.25 -16.25
N PRO A 272 -10.70 29.35 -17.03
CA PRO A 272 -9.65 28.49 -16.50
C PRO A 272 -8.36 29.28 -16.29
N ILE A 273 -7.67 28.98 -15.19
CA ILE A 273 -6.36 29.57 -14.87
C ILE A 273 -5.31 29.33 -15.97
N SER A 274 -5.49 28.31 -16.81
CA SER A 274 -4.59 27.98 -17.93
C SER A 274 -4.37 29.15 -18.90
N LEU A 275 -5.29 30.12 -18.99
CA LEU A 275 -5.12 31.32 -19.81
C LEU A 275 -4.05 32.27 -19.24
N ALA A 276 -3.84 32.28 -17.92
CA ALA A 276 -2.84 33.10 -17.26
C ALA A 276 -1.45 32.43 -17.21
N PHE A 277 -1.38 31.10 -17.33
CA PHE A 277 -0.14 30.34 -17.19
C PHE A 277 1.01 30.78 -18.11
N PRO A 278 0.80 31.11 -19.41
CA PRO A 278 1.89 31.58 -20.26
C PRO A 278 2.54 32.88 -19.75
N ASN A 279 1.73 33.83 -19.27
CA ASN A 279 2.24 35.09 -18.73
C ASN A 279 2.92 34.87 -17.38
N LEU A 280 2.30 34.07 -16.49
CA LEU A 280 2.91 33.72 -15.20
C LEU A 280 4.25 32.98 -15.40
N ALA A 281 4.33 32.07 -16.37
CA ALA A 281 5.55 31.35 -16.68
C ALA A 281 6.65 32.25 -17.29
N TYR A 282 6.29 33.37 -17.91
CA TYR A 282 7.27 34.31 -18.41
C TYR A 282 7.67 35.35 -17.36
N GLU A 283 6.70 35.97 -16.68
CA GLU A 283 6.92 37.07 -15.73
C GLU A 283 7.44 36.60 -14.37
N ILE A 284 6.83 35.55 -13.81
CA ILE A 284 7.29 34.95 -12.57
C ILE A 284 8.42 34.01 -12.90
N GLY A 285 8.19 33.16 -13.91
CA GLY A 285 8.97 32.03 -14.41
C GLY A 285 10.25 32.31 -15.22
N TYR A 286 10.32 33.42 -15.93
CA TYR A 286 11.41 33.72 -16.87
C TYR A 286 11.69 32.60 -17.89
N GLY A 287 10.70 31.76 -18.16
CA GLY A 287 10.84 30.60 -19.02
C GLY A 287 9.74 30.55 -20.06
N LYS A 288 10.08 30.09 -21.27
CA LYS A 288 9.13 29.93 -22.37
C LYS A 288 8.38 28.60 -22.31
N ASN A 289 8.94 27.60 -21.62
CA ASN A 289 8.27 26.32 -21.43
C ASN A 289 7.33 26.39 -20.22
N VAL A 290 6.05 26.63 -20.50
CA VAL A 290 5.00 26.73 -19.48
C VAL A 290 4.90 25.49 -18.61
N VAL A 291 5.12 24.28 -19.18
CA VAL A 291 5.03 23.02 -18.44
C VAL A 291 6.18 22.89 -17.46
N ASN A 292 7.43 23.04 -17.92
CA ASN A 292 8.59 22.91 -17.04
C ASN A 292 8.58 23.97 -15.92
N VAL A 293 8.29 25.22 -16.27
CA VAL A 293 8.18 26.32 -15.30
C VAL A 293 7.04 26.09 -14.31
N ALA A 294 5.90 25.54 -14.75
CA ALA A 294 4.83 25.16 -13.84
C ALA A 294 5.27 24.09 -12.84
N LEU A 295 6.00 23.07 -13.31
CA LEU A 295 6.45 21.96 -12.46
C LEU A 295 7.55 22.37 -11.48
N VAL A 296 8.49 23.21 -11.90
CA VAL A 296 9.68 23.53 -11.11
C VAL A 296 9.47 24.78 -10.25
N ASP A 297 8.77 25.79 -10.77
CA ASP A 297 8.68 27.09 -10.11
C ASP A 297 7.32 27.38 -9.50
N LEU A 298 6.25 27.32 -10.30
CA LEU A 298 4.91 27.69 -9.81
C LEU A 298 4.34 26.64 -8.87
N ARG A 299 4.62 25.37 -9.14
CA ARG A 299 4.17 24.20 -8.37
C ARG A 299 5.33 23.28 -8.01
N GLY A 300 6.50 23.85 -7.73
CA GLY A 300 7.72 23.11 -7.32
C GLY A 300 7.51 22.16 -6.13
N TRP A 301 6.53 22.48 -5.26
CA TRP A 301 6.17 21.63 -4.14
C TRP A 301 5.60 20.26 -4.57
N ASP A 302 4.82 20.21 -5.64
CA ASP A 302 4.25 18.97 -6.16
C ASP A 302 5.37 18.08 -6.71
N THR A 303 6.29 18.66 -7.49
CA THR A 303 7.46 17.94 -8.03
C THR A 303 8.37 17.42 -6.91
N MET A 304 8.56 18.18 -5.83
CA MET A 304 9.29 17.68 -4.65
C MET A 304 8.57 16.50 -3.98
N GLY A 305 7.25 16.55 -3.89
CA GLY A 305 6.43 15.45 -3.39
C GLY A 305 6.57 14.19 -4.25
N GLU A 306 6.47 14.33 -5.57
CA GLU A 306 6.67 13.24 -6.53
C GLU A 306 8.07 12.64 -6.42
N LEU A 307 9.12 13.48 -6.34
CA LEU A 307 10.50 13.03 -6.11
C LEU A 307 10.63 12.21 -4.81
N SER A 308 9.98 12.66 -3.74
CA SER A 308 9.99 11.96 -2.45
C SER A 308 9.37 10.56 -2.58
N VAL A 309 8.25 10.45 -3.30
CA VAL A 309 7.59 9.16 -3.58
C VAL A 309 8.50 8.25 -4.42
N VAL A 310 9.19 8.80 -5.41
CA VAL A 310 10.16 8.06 -6.24
C VAL A 310 11.33 7.53 -5.41
N VAL A 311 11.93 8.37 -4.56
CA VAL A 311 13.02 7.96 -3.66
C VAL A 311 12.54 6.89 -2.68
N LEU A 312 11.34 7.03 -2.12
CA LEU A 312 10.73 6.06 -1.22
C LEU A 312 10.49 4.71 -1.94
N ALA A 313 9.96 4.75 -3.16
CA ALA A 313 9.72 3.56 -3.96
C ALA A 313 11.03 2.84 -4.32
N ALA A 314 12.05 3.57 -4.79
CA ALA A 314 13.38 3.02 -5.09
C ALA A 314 13.98 2.35 -3.84
N THR A 315 14.08 3.11 -2.74
CA THR A 315 14.64 2.61 -1.48
C THR A 315 13.85 1.44 -0.92
N GLY A 316 12.52 1.45 -1.05
CA GLY A 316 11.64 0.36 -0.63
C GLY A 316 11.86 -0.91 -1.45
N VAL A 317 11.99 -0.80 -2.77
CA VAL A 317 12.32 -1.93 -3.66
C VAL A 317 13.70 -2.48 -3.34
N ALA A 318 14.73 -1.63 -3.22
CA ALA A 318 16.06 -2.06 -2.82
C ALA A 318 16.03 -2.77 -1.46
N SER A 319 15.35 -2.17 -0.47
CA SER A 319 15.19 -2.77 0.86
C SER A 319 14.52 -4.14 0.77
N LEU A 320 13.39 -4.29 0.08
CA LEU A 320 12.71 -5.58 -0.07
C LEU A 320 13.58 -6.64 -0.76
N VAL A 321 14.35 -6.26 -1.79
CA VAL A 321 15.21 -7.18 -2.53
C VAL A 321 16.45 -7.58 -1.72
N PHE A 322 17.02 -6.68 -0.93
CA PHE A 322 18.26 -6.92 -0.18
C PHE A 322 18.02 -7.41 1.27
N VAL A 323 16.90 -7.05 1.92
CA VAL A 323 16.55 -7.43 3.30
C VAL A 323 16.21 -8.91 3.43
N THR A 324 15.78 -9.57 2.36
CA THR A 324 15.57 -11.04 2.33
C THR A 324 16.82 -11.86 2.73
N ASN A 325 18.00 -11.25 2.84
CA ASN A 325 19.23 -11.89 3.30
C ASN A 325 19.55 -11.72 4.79
N ARG A 326 18.76 -10.98 5.59
CA ARG A 326 19.05 -10.84 7.04
C ARG A 326 18.59 -12.05 7.86
N SER A 327 17.70 -12.88 7.32
CA SER A 327 17.18 -14.08 7.99
C SER A 327 17.95 -15.38 7.70
N ASP A 328 18.78 -15.44 6.65
CA ASP A 328 19.51 -16.66 6.25
C ASP A 328 21.06 -16.56 6.38
N SER A 329 21.58 -15.54 7.06
CA SER A 329 23.04 -15.35 7.27
C SER A 329 23.45 -15.26 8.75
N LEU A 330 22.81 -16.07 9.61
CA LEU A 330 23.31 -16.40 10.96
C LEU A 330 23.70 -17.89 10.97
N PRO A 331 24.76 -18.28 10.22
CA PRO A 331 26.03 -18.55 10.89
C PRO A 331 27.25 -18.29 9.99
N GLN A 332 27.91 -17.14 10.10
CA GLN A 332 29.21 -16.91 9.45
C GLN A 332 30.23 -16.12 10.28
N ILE A 333 30.12 -16.17 11.61
CA ILE A 333 31.18 -15.64 12.50
C ILE A 333 32.36 -16.64 12.61
N THR A 334 32.20 -17.90 12.19
CA THR A 334 33.23 -18.96 12.33
C THR A 334 33.97 -19.32 11.03
N ALA A 335 33.56 -18.77 9.87
CA ALA A 335 34.19 -19.06 8.57
C ALA A 335 35.65 -18.55 8.38
N PRO A 336 36.15 -17.48 9.05
CA PRO A 336 37.50 -16.99 8.78
C PRO A 336 38.63 -17.85 9.38
N ILE A 337 38.31 -18.87 10.19
CA ILE A 337 39.31 -19.74 10.82
C ILE A 337 39.69 -20.92 9.89
N VAL A 338 38.72 -21.50 9.18
CA VAL A 338 38.95 -22.67 8.30
C VAL A 338 39.71 -22.28 7.02
N GLN A 339 39.46 -21.09 6.47
CA GLN A 339 40.13 -20.64 5.23
C GLN A 339 41.61 -20.27 5.43
N ARG A 340 42.01 -19.85 6.64
CA ARG A 340 43.43 -19.61 6.97
C ARG A 340 44.21 -20.92 7.09
N ALA A 341 43.61 -21.97 7.67
CA ALA A 341 44.22 -23.29 7.76
C ALA A 341 44.44 -23.92 6.37
N GLN A 342 43.49 -23.76 5.44
CA GLN A 342 43.59 -24.29 4.08
C GLN A 342 44.61 -23.54 3.20
N ARG A 343 44.80 -22.22 3.40
CA ARG A 343 45.85 -21.45 2.70
C ARG A 343 47.26 -21.80 3.17
N ALA A 344 47.43 -22.21 4.43
CA ALA A 344 48.73 -22.65 4.94
C ALA A 344 49.15 -24.02 4.35
N LEU A 345 48.19 -24.89 4.04
CA LEU A 345 48.44 -26.22 3.47
C LEU A 345 48.71 -26.21 1.95
N ARG A 346 48.22 -25.20 1.20
CA ARG A 346 48.44 -25.07 -0.25
C ARG A 346 49.78 -24.44 -0.66
N ARG A 347 50.67 -24.14 0.29
CA ARG A 347 51.95 -23.47 0.03
C ARG A 347 53.13 -24.42 -0.22
N ARG A 348 52.86 -25.68 -0.57
CA ARG A 348 53.89 -26.70 -0.87
C ARG A 348 53.51 -27.54 -2.09
N THR A 349 53.68 -26.98 -3.29
CA THR A 349 53.99 -27.73 -4.53
C THR A 349 54.44 -26.74 -5.63
N PRO A 350 55.39 -27.11 -6.51
CA PRO A 350 56.13 -26.16 -7.35
C PRO A 350 55.46 -25.84 -8.69
N LEU A 351 56.00 -24.80 -9.35
CA LEU A 351 55.62 -24.23 -10.66
C LEU A 351 55.93 -25.15 -11.86
N ALA A 352 55.00 -25.18 -12.83
CA ALA A 352 55.06 -25.52 -14.28
C ALA A 352 53.70 -26.15 -14.66
N GLU A 353 53.00 -25.86 -15.75
CA GLU A 353 53.40 -25.53 -17.12
C GLU A 353 52.50 -24.46 -17.75
N THR A 354 53.13 -23.62 -18.56
CA THR A 354 52.53 -22.90 -19.67
C THR A 354 52.08 -23.89 -20.75
N ASP A 355 50.76 -23.98 -20.99
CA ASP A 355 50.24 -24.40 -22.28
C ASP A 355 49.77 -23.16 -23.05
N ALA A 356 50.51 -22.91 -24.13
CA ALA A 356 50.17 -21.98 -25.19
C ALA A 356 49.24 -22.68 -26.18
N ASP A 357 48.07 -22.08 -26.44
CA ASP A 357 47.59 -21.70 -27.79
C ASP A 357 46.07 -21.46 -27.80
N GLY A 358 45.71 -20.19 -27.97
CA GLY A 358 44.34 -19.72 -28.20
C GLY A 358 44.38 -18.22 -28.46
N PRO A 359 43.81 -17.71 -29.57
CA PRO A 359 44.29 -16.48 -30.20
C PRO A 359 44.09 -15.25 -29.33
N THR A 360 45.22 -14.67 -28.92
CA THR A 360 45.51 -13.23 -28.86
C THR A 360 44.31 -12.29 -28.76
N GLY A 361 44.07 -11.81 -27.54
CA GLY A 361 44.08 -10.37 -27.26
C GLY A 361 43.33 -9.45 -28.23
N ARG A 362 42.10 -9.79 -28.64
CA ARG A 362 41.18 -8.78 -29.20
C ARG A 362 40.59 -7.99 -28.04
N ASN A 363 41.18 -6.83 -27.78
CA ASN A 363 40.67 -5.69 -27.01
C ASN A 363 39.18 -5.78 -26.63
N ALA A 364 38.87 -6.54 -25.57
CA ALA A 364 37.59 -6.49 -24.90
C ALA A 364 37.59 -5.22 -24.04
N TRP A 365 37.35 -4.08 -24.71
CA TRP A 365 37.34 -2.75 -24.08
C TRP A 365 36.13 -2.52 -23.18
N LEU A 366 35.11 -3.37 -23.32
CA LEU A 366 34.12 -3.60 -22.29
C LEU A 366 34.74 -4.53 -21.24
N VAL A 367 34.84 -4.07 -19.99
CA VAL A 367 35.34 -4.82 -18.83
C VAL A 367 34.61 -6.16 -18.68
N ALA A 368 33.36 -6.23 -19.14
CA ALA A 368 32.57 -7.47 -19.17
C ALA A 368 33.02 -8.50 -20.21
N GLY A 369 33.78 -8.10 -21.24
CA GLY A 369 34.11 -8.97 -22.36
C GLY A 369 35.05 -10.13 -22.05
N GLN A 370 35.68 -10.11 -20.88
CA GLN A 370 36.51 -11.20 -20.39
C GLN A 370 35.77 -12.14 -19.40
N ARG A 371 34.53 -11.83 -19.00
CA ARG A 371 33.79 -12.59 -17.96
C ARG A 371 32.39 -13.05 -18.37
N VAL A 372 31.85 -12.58 -19.50
CA VAL A 372 30.60 -13.10 -20.08
C VAL A 372 30.96 -14.20 -21.07
N ARG A 373 30.30 -15.37 -20.98
CA ARG A 373 30.52 -16.49 -21.91
C ARG A 373 30.33 -16.01 -23.37
N PRO A 374 31.25 -16.34 -24.31
CA PRO A 374 31.20 -15.88 -25.70
C PRO A 374 29.86 -16.13 -26.41
N GLU A 375 29.17 -17.21 -26.03
CA GLU A 375 27.88 -17.65 -26.59
C GLU A 375 26.72 -16.67 -26.36
N ASN A 376 26.80 -15.79 -25.36
CA ASN A 376 25.74 -14.82 -25.01
C ASN A 376 26.09 -13.37 -25.38
N ARG A 377 27.18 -13.16 -26.14
CA ARG A 377 27.74 -11.84 -26.44
C ARG A 377 27.26 -11.35 -27.80
N SER A 378 26.56 -10.22 -27.84
CA SER A 378 26.20 -9.56 -29.11
C SER A 378 27.19 -8.44 -29.40
N ILE A 379 28.18 -8.73 -30.26
CA ILE A 379 29.21 -7.75 -30.66
C ILE A 379 28.59 -6.51 -31.33
N LEU A 380 27.55 -6.71 -32.14
CA LEU A 380 26.82 -5.61 -32.78
C LEU A 380 26.19 -4.67 -31.74
N LEU A 381 25.52 -5.25 -30.73
CA LEU A 381 24.90 -4.45 -29.66
C LEU A 381 25.95 -3.66 -28.88
N GLU A 382 27.09 -4.28 -28.56
CA GLU A 382 28.19 -3.62 -27.85
C GLU A 382 28.75 -2.42 -28.62
N ILE A 383 28.95 -2.55 -29.94
CA ILE A 383 29.45 -1.46 -30.79
C ILE A 383 28.42 -0.33 -30.85
N VAL A 384 27.14 -0.66 -31.08
CA VAL A 384 26.07 0.33 -31.17
C VAL A 384 25.93 1.09 -29.85
N VAL A 385 25.90 0.39 -28.72
CA VAL A 385 25.78 1.01 -27.40
C VAL A 385 27.00 1.89 -27.10
N ARG A 386 28.21 1.49 -27.50
CA ARG A 386 29.42 2.30 -27.32
C ARG A 386 29.33 3.66 -28.03
N ILE A 387 28.82 3.67 -29.26
CA ILE A 387 28.67 4.89 -30.05
C ILE A 387 27.54 5.75 -29.48
N LEU A 388 26.39 5.15 -29.22
CA LEU A 388 25.20 5.89 -28.79
C LEU A 388 25.27 6.40 -27.36
N PHE A 389 26.00 5.74 -26.45
CA PHE A 389 26.03 6.09 -25.03
C PHE A 389 26.41 7.56 -24.81
N HIS A 390 27.53 8.00 -25.38
CA HIS A 390 28.00 9.38 -25.18
C HIS A 390 27.06 10.39 -25.84
N SER A 391 26.54 10.08 -27.03
CA SER A 391 25.55 10.94 -27.71
C SER A 391 24.28 11.11 -26.87
N ILE A 392 23.79 10.04 -26.25
CA ILE A 392 22.58 10.08 -25.42
C ILE A 392 22.82 10.83 -24.11
N ILE A 393 24.00 10.70 -23.50
CA ILE A 393 24.37 11.51 -22.33
C ILE A 393 24.44 13.01 -22.69
N ILE A 394 24.97 13.35 -23.87
CA ILE A 394 24.99 14.74 -24.35
C ILE A 394 23.56 15.24 -24.57
N VAL A 395 22.70 14.46 -25.24
CA VAL A 395 21.29 14.81 -25.44
C VAL A 395 20.56 14.96 -24.11
N SER A 396 20.84 14.09 -23.14
CA SER A 396 20.31 14.17 -21.78
C SER A 396 20.69 15.49 -21.09
N LEU A 397 21.97 15.89 -21.15
CA LEU A 397 22.42 17.17 -20.59
C LEU A 397 21.80 18.35 -21.35
N TYR A 398 21.65 18.25 -22.67
CA TYR A 398 20.96 19.27 -23.45
C TYR A 398 19.50 19.43 -22.98
N LEU A 399 18.75 18.34 -22.80
CA LEU A 399 17.36 18.39 -22.33
C LEU A 399 17.23 18.98 -20.92
N LEU A 400 18.24 18.77 -20.07
CA LEU A 400 18.29 19.34 -18.72
C LEU A 400 18.39 20.88 -18.78
N PHE A 401 19.30 21.42 -19.58
CA PHE A 401 19.50 22.87 -19.70
C PHE A 401 18.47 23.56 -20.60
N ALA A 402 17.96 22.86 -21.62
CA ALA A 402 16.97 23.40 -22.54
C ALA A 402 15.55 23.45 -21.93
N GLY A 403 15.27 22.68 -20.88
CA GLY A 403 13.94 22.46 -20.31
C GLY A 403 13.18 23.74 -19.92
N HIS A 404 13.89 24.81 -19.56
CA HIS A 404 13.28 26.09 -19.21
C HIS A 404 12.58 26.79 -20.39
N ASN A 405 13.01 26.49 -21.62
CA ASN A 405 12.56 27.19 -22.83
C ASN A 405 12.04 26.27 -23.93
N LEU A 406 12.44 25.00 -23.93
CA LEU A 406 12.07 23.98 -24.90
C LEU A 406 11.57 22.74 -24.17
N PRO A 407 10.88 21.82 -24.87
CA PRO A 407 10.43 20.57 -24.26
C PRO A 407 11.61 19.77 -23.67
N GLY A 408 11.50 19.36 -22.40
CA GLY A 408 12.61 18.79 -21.64
C GLY A 408 12.43 18.90 -20.12
N GLY A 409 13.54 19.15 -19.42
CA GLY A 409 13.57 19.29 -17.95
C GLY A 409 14.32 18.18 -17.23
N GLY A 410 14.45 18.30 -15.91
CA GLY A 410 15.25 17.38 -15.09
C GLY A 410 14.79 15.93 -15.16
N PHE A 411 13.48 15.69 -15.19
CA PHE A 411 12.91 14.35 -15.20
C PHE A 411 13.15 13.62 -16.54
N ALA A 412 12.79 14.29 -17.65
CA ALA A 412 13.02 13.81 -19.01
C ALA A 412 14.51 13.50 -19.25
N ALA A 413 15.38 14.46 -18.93
CA ALA A 413 16.83 14.27 -19.00
C ALA A 413 17.28 13.05 -18.18
N GLY A 414 16.81 12.93 -16.95
CA GLY A 414 17.20 11.83 -16.06
C GLY A 414 16.83 10.46 -16.62
N LEU A 415 15.66 10.35 -17.25
CA LEU A 415 15.23 9.11 -17.92
C LEU A 415 16.05 8.82 -19.18
N VAL A 416 16.43 9.83 -19.96
CA VAL A 416 17.32 9.66 -21.14
C VAL A 416 18.69 9.15 -20.69
N ALA A 417 19.29 9.74 -19.66
CA ALA A 417 20.52 9.23 -19.05
C ALA A 417 20.32 7.80 -18.50
N GLY A 418 19.20 7.55 -17.84
CA GLY A 418 18.79 6.21 -17.40
C GLY A 418 18.74 5.20 -18.55
N MET A 419 18.22 5.59 -19.71
CA MET A 419 18.20 4.75 -20.91
C MET A 419 19.61 4.40 -21.41
N ALA A 420 20.53 5.36 -21.36
CA ALA A 420 21.94 5.10 -21.68
C ALA A 420 22.55 4.04 -20.76
N LEU A 421 22.23 4.09 -19.46
CA LEU A 421 22.65 3.09 -18.47
C LEU A 421 21.97 1.72 -18.70
N VAL A 422 20.68 1.72 -19.01
CA VAL A 422 19.92 0.51 -19.40
C VAL A 422 20.59 -0.18 -20.58
N MET A 423 20.92 0.55 -21.64
CA MET A 423 21.56 -0.02 -22.81
C MET A 423 22.93 -0.62 -22.51
N ARG A 424 23.73 0.04 -21.66
CA ARG A 424 25.01 -0.55 -21.19
C ARG A 424 24.79 -1.81 -20.37
N TYR A 425 23.76 -1.84 -19.53
CA TYR A 425 23.40 -3.04 -18.78
C TYR A 425 22.96 -4.19 -19.69
N ILE A 426 22.16 -3.93 -20.73
CA ILE A 426 21.74 -4.97 -21.68
C ILE A 426 22.94 -5.48 -22.51
N ALA A 427 23.87 -4.60 -22.90
CA ALA A 427 25.02 -4.96 -23.71
C ALA A 427 26.08 -5.78 -22.97
N GLY A 428 26.36 -5.46 -21.70
CA GLY A 428 27.47 -6.09 -20.96
C GLY A 428 27.18 -6.43 -19.50
N GLY A 429 25.91 -6.46 -19.10
CA GLY A 429 25.46 -6.87 -17.77
C GLY A 429 25.92 -5.95 -16.65
N ARG A 430 25.94 -6.49 -15.41
CA ARG A 430 26.28 -5.73 -14.19
C ARG A 430 27.68 -5.11 -14.20
N TYR A 431 28.64 -5.73 -14.90
CA TYR A 431 30.03 -5.27 -14.91
C TYR A 431 30.18 -4.00 -15.75
N GLU A 432 29.52 -3.94 -16.91
CA GLU A 432 29.48 -2.70 -17.71
C GLU A 432 28.72 -1.58 -17.03
N LEU A 433 27.61 -1.91 -16.36
CA LEU A 433 26.86 -0.92 -15.58
C LEU A 433 27.72 -0.34 -14.45
N GLY A 434 28.49 -1.18 -13.74
CA GLY A 434 29.42 -0.73 -12.70
C GLY A 434 30.57 0.11 -13.23
N ALA A 435 31.06 -0.17 -14.44
CA ALA A 435 32.06 0.68 -15.11
C ALA A 435 31.46 2.01 -15.61
N ALA A 436 30.17 2.04 -15.96
CA ALA A 436 29.45 3.23 -16.40
C ALA A 436 29.15 4.21 -15.27
N ALA A 437 28.67 3.67 -14.16
CA ALA A 437 28.26 4.40 -12.99
C ALA A 437 28.93 3.73 -11.78
N PRO A 438 30.16 4.11 -11.42
CA PRO A 438 30.89 3.48 -10.33
C PRO A 438 30.35 3.82 -8.93
N THR A 439 29.45 4.80 -8.83
CA THR A 439 28.86 5.28 -7.58
C THR A 439 27.63 4.46 -7.16
N ASP A 440 27.27 4.55 -5.88
CA ASP A 440 26.07 3.90 -5.33
C ASP A 440 24.80 4.64 -5.77
N ALA A 441 23.76 3.90 -6.17
CA ALA A 441 22.48 4.49 -6.58
C ALA A 441 21.85 5.35 -5.46
N GLY A 442 21.99 4.91 -4.20
CA GLY A 442 21.56 5.67 -3.04
C GLY A 442 22.23 7.03 -2.88
N ARG A 443 23.45 7.23 -3.39
CA ARG A 443 24.11 8.56 -3.37
C ARG A 443 23.46 9.51 -4.37
N PHE A 444 23.10 9.04 -5.56
CA PHE A 444 22.37 9.84 -6.53
C PHE A 444 20.99 10.26 -6.00
N LEU A 445 20.26 9.32 -5.40
CA LEU A 445 18.97 9.59 -4.75
C LEU A 445 19.12 10.61 -3.61
N GLY A 446 20.09 10.40 -2.70
CA GLY A 446 20.30 11.27 -1.54
C GLY A 446 20.82 12.67 -1.90
N ILE A 447 21.78 12.78 -2.83
CA ILE A 447 22.29 14.07 -3.29
C ILE A 447 21.21 14.81 -4.08
N GLY A 448 20.51 14.14 -4.99
CA GLY A 448 19.45 14.75 -5.78
C GLY A 448 18.31 15.29 -4.90
N MET A 449 17.85 14.48 -3.95
CA MET A 449 16.85 14.91 -2.95
C MET A 449 17.39 16.04 -2.06
N GLY A 450 18.65 15.94 -1.64
CA GLY A 450 19.31 16.98 -0.85
C GLY A 450 19.37 18.33 -1.58
N ILE A 451 19.66 18.33 -2.88
CA ILE A 451 19.66 19.53 -3.72
C ILE A 451 18.23 20.09 -3.84
N ALA A 452 17.23 19.26 -4.12
CA ALA A 452 15.84 19.70 -4.24
C ALA A 452 15.33 20.34 -2.93
N VAL A 453 15.61 19.72 -1.78
CA VAL A 453 15.27 20.25 -0.45
C VAL A 453 16.05 21.53 -0.15
N ALA A 454 17.34 21.59 -0.50
CA ALA A 454 18.13 22.80 -0.32
C ALA A 454 17.56 23.98 -1.12
N CYS A 455 17.05 23.76 -2.33
CA CYS A 455 16.40 24.80 -3.12
C CYS A 455 15.11 25.34 -2.45
N ALA A 456 14.42 24.54 -1.63
CA ALA A 456 13.28 25.02 -0.85
C ALA A 456 13.70 25.75 0.44
N ILE A 457 14.76 25.28 1.11
CA ILE A 457 15.16 25.79 2.43
C ILE A 457 16.05 27.04 2.33
N ILE A 458 16.98 27.10 1.37
CA ILE A 458 17.94 28.20 1.24
C ILE A 458 17.22 29.57 1.14
N PRO A 459 16.15 29.74 0.33
CA PRO A 459 15.42 31.00 0.26
C PRO A 459 14.91 31.49 1.64
N LEU A 460 14.47 30.57 2.52
CA LEU A 460 14.00 30.91 3.86
C LEU A 460 15.09 31.57 4.73
N ALA A 461 16.36 31.20 4.53
CA ALA A 461 17.48 31.80 5.24
C ALA A 461 17.70 33.28 4.87
N PHE A 462 17.16 33.72 3.73
CA PHE A 462 17.17 35.10 3.27
C PHE A 462 15.84 35.84 3.53
N GLY A 463 14.90 35.23 4.26
CA GLY A 463 13.61 35.83 4.59
C GLY A 463 12.60 35.86 3.44
N VAL A 464 12.83 35.10 2.36
CA VAL A 464 11.89 34.94 1.24
C VAL A 464 11.19 33.58 1.32
N GLU A 465 10.08 33.43 0.58
CA GLU A 465 9.24 32.23 0.61
C GLU A 465 10.00 30.98 0.09
N PRO A 466 9.65 29.75 0.55
CA PRO A 466 10.26 28.53 0.04
C PRO A 466 10.14 28.41 -1.48
N LEU A 467 11.15 27.81 -2.11
CA LEU A 467 11.20 27.61 -3.58
C LEU A 467 11.20 28.91 -4.40
N THR A 468 11.40 30.07 -3.75
CA THR A 468 11.65 31.31 -4.48
C THR A 468 12.97 31.19 -5.25
N ARG A 469 12.92 31.48 -6.56
CA ARG A 469 14.09 31.48 -7.42
C ARG A 469 14.87 32.79 -7.39
N ALA A 470 16.15 32.71 -7.74
CA ALA A 470 16.97 33.85 -8.11
C ALA A 470 17.41 33.73 -9.57
N ILE A 471 17.71 34.87 -10.18
CA ILE A 471 18.14 34.99 -11.57
C ILE A 471 19.51 35.64 -11.59
N PHE A 472 20.39 35.05 -12.38
CA PHE A 472 21.72 35.57 -12.63
C PHE A 472 21.86 35.83 -14.13
N GLU A 473 21.92 37.11 -14.49
CA GLU A 473 22.13 37.56 -15.86
C GLU A 473 23.60 37.94 -16.02
N ALA A 474 24.26 37.39 -17.04
CA ALA A 474 25.63 37.74 -17.36
C ALA A 474 25.83 37.85 -18.88
N GLU A 475 26.44 38.95 -19.31
CA GLU A 475 26.94 39.08 -20.68
C GLU A 475 28.32 38.43 -20.77
N VAL A 476 28.38 37.24 -21.38
CA VAL A 476 29.65 36.53 -21.57
C VAL A 476 30.21 36.91 -22.94
N PRO A 477 31.43 37.47 -23.02
CA PRO A 477 32.08 37.74 -24.30
C PRO A 477 32.20 36.40 -25.05
N VAL A 478 31.68 36.32 -26.27
CA VAL A 478 31.52 35.12 -27.15
C VAL A 478 30.15 34.43 -27.10
N LEU A 479 29.50 34.30 -25.94
CA LEU A 479 28.24 33.53 -25.82
C LEU A 479 26.97 34.41 -25.80
N GLY A 480 27.10 35.73 -25.65
CA GLY A 480 25.97 36.65 -25.58
C GLY A 480 25.36 36.74 -24.17
N HIS A 481 24.11 37.19 -24.10
CA HIS A 481 23.34 37.29 -22.85
C HIS A 481 22.96 35.89 -22.35
N ILE A 482 23.46 35.50 -21.18
CA ILE A 482 23.13 34.23 -20.53
C ILE A 482 22.24 34.53 -19.32
N GLU A 483 21.04 33.97 -19.33
CA GLU A 483 20.10 33.97 -18.20
C GLU A 483 20.21 32.63 -17.48
N PHE A 484 20.70 32.64 -16.24
CA PHE A 484 20.75 31.46 -15.39
C PHE A 484 19.76 31.58 -14.25
N VAL A 485 18.76 30.70 -14.25
CA VAL A 485 17.72 30.65 -13.21
C VAL A 485 18.04 29.51 -12.25
N THR A 486 17.96 29.77 -10.93
CA THR A 486 18.24 28.76 -9.90
C THR A 486 17.31 27.55 -9.94
N SER A 487 16.17 27.65 -10.64
CA SER A 487 15.28 26.54 -10.97
C SER A 487 16.00 25.37 -11.66
N THR A 488 17.04 25.68 -12.45
CA THR A 488 17.91 24.68 -13.09
C THR A 488 18.62 23.80 -12.06
N ILE A 489 18.95 24.33 -10.87
CA ILE A 489 19.59 23.56 -9.79
C ILE A 489 18.59 22.56 -9.19
N PHE A 490 17.33 22.97 -9.04
CA PHE A 490 16.25 22.05 -8.63
C PHE A 490 16.09 20.93 -9.68
N ASP A 491 16.10 21.26 -10.97
CA ASP A 491 16.07 20.29 -12.07
C ASP A 491 17.29 19.35 -12.07
N ILE A 492 18.48 19.82 -11.69
CA ILE A 492 19.66 18.95 -11.46
C ILE A 492 19.37 17.97 -10.32
N GLY A 493 18.72 18.41 -9.24
CA GLY A 493 18.25 17.53 -8.16
C GLY A 493 17.33 16.43 -8.68
N VAL A 494 16.30 16.80 -9.45
CA VAL A 494 15.37 15.87 -10.11
C VAL A 494 16.13 14.88 -11.00
N TYR A 495 17.02 15.37 -11.84
CA TYR A 495 17.85 14.59 -12.76
C TYR A 495 18.65 13.50 -12.05
N LEU A 496 19.32 13.84 -10.94
CA LEU A 496 20.10 12.88 -10.16
C LEU A 496 19.21 11.83 -9.49
N VAL A 497 18.05 12.21 -8.96
CA VAL A 497 17.10 11.25 -8.38
C VAL A 497 16.63 10.24 -9.42
N VAL A 498 16.26 10.69 -10.62
CA VAL A 498 15.76 9.81 -11.69
C VAL A 498 16.87 8.87 -12.19
N ILE A 499 18.10 9.34 -12.35
CA ILE A 499 19.25 8.46 -12.65
C ILE A 499 19.45 7.43 -11.54
N GLY A 500 19.39 7.88 -10.29
CA GLY A 500 19.49 7.03 -9.10
C GLY A 500 18.45 5.91 -9.11
N LEU A 501 17.19 6.24 -9.40
CA LEU A 501 16.08 5.29 -9.53
C LEU A 501 16.37 4.23 -10.59
N VAL A 502 16.72 4.65 -11.82
CA VAL A 502 16.97 3.69 -12.92
C VAL A 502 18.16 2.79 -12.58
N LEU A 503 19.24 3.36 -12.03
CA LEU A 503 20.41 2.60 -11.60
C LEU A 503 20.07 1.58 -10.49
N ASP A 504 19.23 1.97 -9.53
CA ASP A 504 18.80 1.11 -8.42
C ASP A 504 17.91 -0.04 -8.91
N VAL A 505 16.95 0.23 -9.79
CA VAL A 505 16.11 -0.80 -10.43
C VAL A 505 16.97 -1.80 -11.22
N LEU A 506 17.91 -1.31 -12.03
CA LEU A 506 18.81 -2.17 -12.81
C LEU A 506 19.70 -3.04 -11.93
N ARG A 507 20.25 -2.49 -10.84
CA ARG A 507 21.13 -3.22 -9.93
C ARG A 507 20.37 -4.22 -9.07
N SER A 508 19.24 -3.82 -8.49
CA SER A 508 18.43 -4.70 -7.62
C SER A 508 17.88 -5.89 -8.38
N LEU A 509 17.25 -5.65 -9.54
CA LEU A 509 16.69 -6.71 -10.37
C LEU A 509 17.78 -7.50 -11.10
N GLY A 510 18.78 -6.81 -11.65
CA GLY A 510 19.85 -7.43 -12.42
C GLY A 510 20.80 -8.30 -11.60
N ALA A 511 21.17 -7.86 -10.38
CA ALA A 511 22.03 -8.66 -9.50
C ALA A 511 21.34 -9.98 -9.11
N GLU A 512 20.02 -9.97 -8.94
CA GLU A 512 19.24 -11.17 -8.62
C GLU A 512 19.22 -12.18 -9.78
N VAL A 513 19.09 -11.70 -11.03
CA VAL A 513 19.13 -12.56 -12.23
C VAL A 513 20.50 -13.25 -12.35
N ASP A 514 21.59 -12.50 -12.16
CA ASP A 514 22.95 -13.04 -12.25
C ASP A 514 23.26 -14.04 -11.14
N ARG A 515 22.77 -13.83 -9.90
CA ARG A 515 22.96 -14.76 -8.77
C ARG A 515 22.38 -16.14 -9.06
N GLN A 516 21.15 -16.20 -9.54
CA GLN A 516 20.47 -17.48 -9.80
C GLN A 516 21.00 -18.18 -11.05
N ALA A 517 21.43 -17.44 -12.08
CA ALA A 517 22.11 -18.04 -13.22
C ALA A 517 23.38 -18.79 -12.77
N ASN A 518 24.17 -18.18 -11.88
CA ASN A 518 25.34 -18.84 -11.29
C ASN A 518 24.96 -20.02 -10.40
N ALA A 519 23.87 -19.92 -9.61
CA ALA A 519 23.39 -21.04 -8.79
C ALA A 519 22.93 -22.24 -9.64
N ALA A 520 22.23 -21.99 -10.75
CA ALA A 520 21.81 -23.02 -11.69
C ALA A 520 23.01 -23.70 -12.35
N VAL A 521 24.00 -22.93 -12.82
CA VAL A 521 25.24 -23.47 -13.39
C VAL A 521 26.01 -24.30 -12.35
N ASN A 522 26.13 -23.82 -11.11
CA ASN A 522 26.78 -24.57 -10.04
C ASN A 522 26.02 -25.86 -9.69
N SER A 523 24.69 -25.86 -9.77
CA SER A 523 23.88 -27.06 -9.54
C SER A 523 24.03 -28.11 -10.65
N VAL A 524 24.25 -27.67 -11.90
CA VAL A 524 24.53 -28.55 -13.04
C VAL A 524 25.95 -29.10 -12.93
N ALA A 525 26.95 -28.26 -12.64
CA ALA A 525 28.33 -28.69 -12.43
C ALA A 525 28.47 -29.68 -11.25
N ALA A 526 27.72 -29.47 -10.17
CA ALA A 526 27.67 -30.39 -9.03
C ALA A 526 27.01 -31.74 -9.38
N ARG A 527 26.06 -31.76 -10.32
CA ARG A 527 25.45 -33.00 -10.83
C ARG A 527 26.34 -33.73 -11.83
N GLU A 528 27.19 -33.01 -12.56
CA GLU A 528 28.09 -33.56 -13.58
C GLU A 528 29.46 -33.99 -13.03
N GLY A 529 29.71 -33.86 -11.71
CA GLY A 529 30.92 -34.37 -11.07
C GLY A 529 32.21 -33.67 -11.49
N VAL A 530 32.13 -32.53 -12.17
CA VAL A 530 33.29 -31.73 -12.60
C VAL A 530 33.67 -30.77 -11.46
N SER A 531 34.12 -31.33 -10.32
CA SER A 531 34.95 -30.55 -9.39
C SER A 531 36.41 -30.83 -9.74
N GLY A 532 36.99 -29.96 -10.56
CA GLY A 532 38.42 -30.04 -10.90
C GLY A 532 39.28 -30.04 -9.64
N SER A 533 40.17 -31.03 -9.57
CA SER A 533 41.35 -31.07 -8.69
C SER A 533 42.29 -29.90 -8.95
#